data_AF-A0A1E1VBV5-F1
#
_entry.id   AF-A0A1E1VBV5-F1
#
_cell.length_a   1.000
_cell.length_b   1.000
_cell.length_c   1.000
_cell.angle_alpha   90.00
_cell.angle_beta   90.00
_cell.angle_gamma   90.00
#
_symmetry.space_group_name_H-M   'P 1'
#
loop_
_entity.id
_entity.type
_entity.pdbx_description
1 polymer ?
#
loop_
_entity_poly.entity_id
_entity_poly.type
_entity_poly.pdbx_seq_one_letter_code
_entity_poly.pdbx_strand_id
1 'polypeptide(L)'
;MAGLVVSIGLALAGCQSTTDVVQNKEDMLSAAGFVPQPANTPERQATLRKFPPNKFVQQVSNNQMVYVYADPIVCQCVYFGNQAAYAQFRQMVFAKKLADERQMTAAMAQDAFDFGPWGGPGFMF
;
A
#
# COMPACT_ATOMS: atom_id res chain seq x y z
N MET A 1 -3.57 -47.41 25.03
CA MET A 1 -3.77 -46.87 23.66
C MET A 1 -5.13 -46.19 23.61
N ALA A 2 -5.17 -44.87 23.67
CA ALA A 2 -6.33 -44.08 23.28
C ALA A 2 -5.77 -42.74 22.78
N GLY A 3 -5.72 -42.60 21.46
CA GLY A 3 -5.09 -41.48 20.78
C GLY A 3 -5.96 -40.23 20.85
N LEU A 4 -5.32 -39.10 21.15
CA LEU A 4 -5.94 -37.79 21.11
C LEU A 4 -5.55 -37.15 19.78
N VAL A 5 -6.47 -37.18 18.81
CA VAL A 5 -6.28 -36.50 17.52
C VAL A 5 -6.62 -35.04 17.73
N VAL A 6 -5.59 -34.20 17.87
CA VAL A 6 -5.72 -32.74 17.83
C VAL A 6 -5.70 -32.33 16.36
N SER A 7 -6.88 -32.13 15.79
CA SER A 7 -7.07 -31.50 14.48
C SER A 7 -6.74 -30.00 14.59
N ILE A 8 -5.51 -29.64 14.23
CA ILE A 8 -5.10 -28.24 14.04
C ILE A 8 -5.69 -27.77 12.71
N GLY A 9 -6.78 -27.02 12.77
CA GLY A 9 -7.27 -26.24 11.63
C GLY A 9 -6.37 -25.03 11.44
N LEU A 10 -5.56 -25.01 10.37
CA LEU A 10 -4.88 -23.79 9.92
C LEU A 10 -5.90 -22.92 9.18
N ALA A 11 -6.48 -21.96 9.88
CA ALA A 11 -7.15 -20.82 9.25
C ALA A 11 -6.08 -19.82 8.80
N LEU A 12 -5.68 -19.87 7.53
CA LEU A 12 -4.87 -18.81 6.90
C LEU A 12 -5.77 -17.59 6.65
N ALA A 13 -6.08 -16.85 7.71
CA ALA A 13 -6.59 -15.49 7.58
C ALA A 13 -5.40 -14.58 7.21
N GLY A 14 -5.23 -14.31 5.92
CA GLY A 14 -4.31 -13.27 5.43
C GLY A 14 -4.80 -11.88 5.83
N CYS A 15 -4.66 -11.54 7.12
CA CYS A 15 -4.82 -10.17 7.60
C CYS A 15 -3.53 -9.42 7.28
N GLN A 16 -3.42 -8.86 6.06
CA GLN A 16 -2.55 -7.72 5.89
C GLN A 16 -3.14 -6.60 6.74
N SER A 17 -2.51 -6.31 7.89
CA SER A 17 -3.09 -5.37 8.83
C SER A 17 -3.15 -3.98 8.19
N THR A 18 -4.20 -3.22 8.45
CA THR A 18 -4.36 -1.86 7.91
C THR A 18 -3.18 -0.97 8.33
N THR A 19 -2.60 -1.22 9.49
CA THR A 19 -1.38 -0.57 9.98
C THR A 19 -0.19 -0.85 9.07
N ASP A 20 0.04 -2.11 8.64
CA ASP A 20 1.15 -2.44 7.75
C ASP A 20 1.03 -1.76 6.39
N VAL A 21 -0.19 -1.65 5.84
CA VAL A 21 -0.45 -0.96 4.56
C VAL A 21 -0.15 0.53 4.69
N VAL A 22 -0.52 1.15 5.82
CA VAL A 22 -0.26 2.57 6.07
C VAL A 22 1.24 2.83 6.24
N GLN A 23 1.92 2.06 7.10
CA GLN A 23 3.37 2.22 7.30
C GLN A 23 4.16 2.08 5.99
N ASN A 24 3.83 1.09 5.17
CA ASN A 24 4.48 0.91 3.86
C ASN A 24 4.30 2.12 2.93
N LYS A 25 3.14 2.76 3.00
CA LYS A 25 2.84 3.96 2.19
C LYS A 25 3.57 5.19 2.72
N GLU A 26 3.65 5.37 4.02
CA GLU A 26 4.40 6.46 4.67
C GLU A 26 5.91 6.35 4.39
N ASP A 27 6.44 5.13 4.41
CA ASP A 27 7.82 4.84 4.02
C ASP A 27 8.07 5.20 2.55
N MET A 28 7.16 4.80 1.66
CA MET A 28 7.25 5.14 0.23
C MET A 28 7.11 6.66 -0.01
N LEU A 29 6.26 7.36 0.74
CA LEU A 29 6.15 8.81 0.65
C LEU A 29 7.48 9.47 1.06
N SER A 30 8.04 9.04 2.18
CA SER A 30 9.31 9.56 2.69
C SER A 30 10.47 9.27 1.73
N ALA A 31 10.55 8.04 1.20
CA ALA A 31 11.55 7.65 0.21
C ALA A 31 11.43 8.40 -1.12
N ALA A 32 10.20 8.80 -1.49
CA ALA A 32 9.95 9.63 -2.67
C ALA A 32 10.33 11.11 -2.46
N GLY A 33 10.73 11.50 -1.24
CA GLY A 33 11.06 12.88 -0.92
C GLY A 33 9.86 13.74 -0.49
N PHE A 34 8.74 13.13 -0.09
CA PHE A 34 7.70 13.87 0.63
C PHE A 34 8.16 14.19 2.05
N VAL A 35 7.86 15.41 2.51
CA VAL A 35 8.19 15.86 3.86
C VAL A 35 6.93 15.83 4.72
N PRO A 36 6.89 15.04 5.80
CA PRO A 36 5.77 15.07 6.75
C PRO A 36 5.77 16.37 7.55
N GLN A 37 4.60 16.99 7.66
CA GLN A 37 4.35 18.11 8.55
C GLN A 37 3.25 17.72 9.54
N PRO A 38 3.58 17.59 10.85
CA PRO A 38 2.60 17.22 11.85
C PRO A 38 1.56 18.33 12.06
N ALA A 39 0.30 17.93 12.25
CA ALA A 39 -0.78 18.82 12.64
C ALA A 39 -0.82 19.04 14.16
N ASN A 40 0.29 19.53 14.72
CA ASN A 40 0.49 19.71 16.15
C ASN A 40 -0.15 20.99 16.74
N THR A 41 -0.77 21.84 15.91
CA THR A 41 -1.49 23.03 16.37
C THR A 41 -2.98 22.97 16.00
N PRO A 42 -3.89 23.62 16.74
CA PRO A 42 -5.31 23.65 16.42
C PRO A 42 -5.60 24.14 14.99
N GLU A 43 -4.84 25.12 14.51
CA GLU A 43 -4.98 25.68 13.17
C GLU A 43 -4.56 24.67 12.09
N ARG A 44 -3.48 23.92 12.35
CA ARG A 44 -3.04 22.85 11.44
C ARG A 44 -4.02 21.69 11.44
N GLN A 45 -4.61 21.33 12.58
CA GLN A 45 -5.65 20.30 12.65
C GLN A 45 -6.93 20.73 11.92
N ALA A 46 -7.34 21.99 12.07
CA ALA A 46 -8.48 22.52 11.34
C ALA A 46 -8.25 22.48 9.82
N THR A 47 -7.02 22.76 9.38
CA THR A 47 -6.63 22.67 7.97
C THR A 47 -6.56 21.22 7.48
N LEU A 48 -5.99 20.31 8.29
CA LEU A 48 -5.92 18.88 8.00
C LEU A 48 -7.31 18.30 7.71
N ARG A 49 -8.33 18.69 8.49
CA ARG A 49 -9.72 18.26 8.29
C ARG A 49 -10.35 18.72 6.97
N LYS A 50 -9.77 19.72 6.30
CA LYS A 50 -10.25 20.20 4.99
C LYS A 50 -9.71 19.34 3.84
N PHE A 51 -8.62 18.62 4.05
CA PHE A 51 -8.06 17.75 3.03
C PHE A 51 -8.81 16.41 2.98
N PRO A 52 -9.02 15.84 1.78
CA PRO A 52 -9.56 14.50 1.67
C PRO A 52 -8.57 13.49 2.29
N PRO A 53 -9.04 12.60 3.19
CA PRO A 53 -8.18 11.64 3.87
C PRO A 53 -7.59 10.65 2.86
N ASN A 54 -6.29 10.35 3.00
CA ASN A 54 -5.59 9.34 2.22
C ASN A 54 -5.61 9.56 0.70
N LYS A 55 -5.76 10.81 0.25
CA LYS A 55 -5.73 11.20 -1.16
C LYS A 55 -4.69 12.28 -1.43
N PHE A 56 -4.14 12.25 -2.64
CA PHE A 56 -3.30 13.34 -3.13
C PHE A 56 -4.16 14.51 -3.60
N VAL A 57 -3.77 15.70 -3.20
CA VAL A 57 -4.28 16.96 -3.71
C VAL A 57 -3.14 17.69 -4.40
N GLN A 58 -3.40 18.18 -5.61
CA GLN A 58 -2.47 19.06 -6.31
C GLN A 58 -2.83 20.50 -6.00
N GLN A 59 -1.83 21.28 -5.61
CA GLN A 59 -1.97 22.70 -5.31
C GLN A 59 -0.86 23.46 -6.02
N VAL A 60 -1.13 24.72 -6.37
CA VAL A 60 -0.10 25.64 -6.85
C VAL A 60 0.25 26.57 -5.70
N SER A 61 1.52 26.61 -5.32
CA SER A 61 2.05 27.50 -4.30
C SER A 61 3.27 28.20 -4.86
N ASN A 62 3.32 29.54 -4.82
CA ASN A 62 4.43 30.33 -5.34
C ASN A 62 4.87 29.95 -6.77
N ASN A 63 3.90 29.78 -7.68
CA ASN A 63 4.11 29.32 -9.06
C ASN A 63 4.73 27.92 -9.21
N GLN A 64 4.78 27.13 -8.14
CA GLN A 64 5.26 25.75 -8.15
C GLN A 64 4.13 24.77 -7.84
N MET A 65 4.12 23.63 -8.52
CA MET A 65 3.16 22.55 -8.25
C MET A 65 3.61 21.76 -7.02
N VAL A 66 2.73 21.70 -6.02
CA VAL A 66 2.92 20.97 -4.76
C VAL A 66 1.86 19.89 -4.66
N TYR A 67 2.31 18.69 -4.32
CA TYR A 67 1.48 17.53 -4.06
C TYR A 67 1.35 17.35 -2.55
N VAL A 68 0.11 17.28 -2.10
CA VAL A 68 -0.25 17.22 -0.68
C VAL A 68 -0.95 15.90 -0.42
N TYR A 69 -0.53 15.17 0.60
CA TYR A 69 -1.18 13.93 1.03
C TYR A 69 -1.47 14.01 2.54
N ALA A 70 -2.73 13.83 2.92
CA ALA A 70 -3.16 13.93 4.31
C ALA A 70 -3.42 12.55 4.93
N ASP A 71 -2.80 12.29 6.09
CA ASP A 71 -3.13 11.16 6.95
C ASP A 71 -3.69 11.68 8.29
N PRO A 72 -5.03 11.71 8.46
CA PRO A 72 -5.65 12.20 9.68
C PRO A 72 -5.82 11.12 10.77
N ILE A 73 -5.50 9.85 10.50
CA ILE A 73 -5.81 8.75 11.42
C ILE A 73 -4.55 8.23 12.11
N VAL A 74 -3.49 7.92 11.35
CA VAL A 74 -2.31 7.23 11.90
C VAL A 74 -1.28 8.26 12.36
N CYS A 75 -0.79 9.09 11.45
CA CYS A 75 0.24 10.09 11.74
C CYS A 75 -0.32 11.45 12.17
N GLN A 76 -1.58 11.76 11.85
CA GLN A 76 -2.17 13.10 12.02
C GLN A 76 -1.30 14.20 11.39
N CYS A 77 -0.80 13.93 10.19
CA CYS A 77 0.16 14.77 9.50
C CYS A 77 -0.17 14.94 8.02
N VAL A 78 0.45 15.95 7.41
CA VAL A 78 0.32 16.26 5.98
C VAL A 78 1.69 16.14 5.34
N TYR A 79 1.79 15.33 4.31
CA TYR A 79 2.99 15.14 3.51
C TYR A 79 2.99 16.10 2.32
N PHE A 80 4.08 16.82 2.14
CA PHE A 80 4.27 17.77 1.02
C PHE A 80 5.40 17.31 0.12
N GLY A 81 5.17 17.28 -1.18
CA GLY A 81 6.16 16.92 -2.19
C GLY A 81 6.02 17.80 -3.43
N ASN A 82 7.10 17.89 -4.21
CA ASN A 82 7.05 18.53 -5.52
C ASN A 82 6.68 17.52 -6.62
N GLN A 83 6.70 17.95 -7.88
CA GLN A 83 6.39 17.07 -9.00
C GLN A 83 7.36 15.88 -9.14
N ALA A 84 8.64 16.07 -8.84
CA ALA A 84 9.62 14.99 -8.88
C ALA A 84 9.31 13.93 -7.82
N ALA A 85 8.97 14.36 -6.60
CA ALA A 85 8.58 13.46 -5.51
C ALA A 85 7.33 12.66 -5.87
N TYR A 86 6.31 13.31 -6.44
CA TYR A 86 5.11 12.60 -6.90
C TYR A 86 5.41 11.57 -8.00
N ALA A 87 6.28 11.90 -8.95
CA ALA A 87 6.69 10.98 -10.00
C ALA A 87 7.44 9.76 -9.43
N GLN A 88 8.38 9.98 -8.49
CA GLN A 88 9.10 8.90 -7.81
C GLN A 88 8.15 8.01 -7.00
N PHE A 89 7.22 8.60 -6.26
CA PHE A 89 6.20 7.83 -5.53
C PHE A 89 5.40 6.92 -6.48
N ARG A 90 4.94 7.45 -7.61
CA ARG A 90 4.20 6.69 -8.62
C ARG A 90 5.02 5.52 -9.18
N GLN A 91 6.31 5.72 -9.43
CA GLN A 91 7.22 4.67 -9.89
C GLN A 91 7.38 3.58 -8.84
N MET A 92 7.54 3.94 -7.55
CA MET A 92 7.66 2.97 -6.47
C MET A 92 6.38 2.16 -6.26
N VAL A 93 5.20 2.80 -6.31
CA VAL A 93 3.91 2.09 -6.26
C VAL A 93 3.82 1.04 -7.37
N PHE A 94 4.22 1.42 -8.59
CA PHE A 94 4.19 0.51 -9.73
C PHE A 94 5.20 -0.64 -9.57
N ALA A 95 6.43 -0.34 -9.17
CA ALA A 95 7.47 -1.34 -8.95
C ALA A 95 7.08 -2.34 -7.85
N LYS A 96 6.50 -1.84 -6.75
CA LYS A 96 5.98 -2.68 -5.66
C LYS A 96 4.89 -3.62 -6.16
N LYS A 97 3.91 -3.10 -6.91
CA LYS A 97 2.84 -3.94 -7.49
C LYS A 97 3.40 -5.07 -8.36
N LEU A 98 4.39 -4.77 -9.20
CA LEU A 98 5.03 -5.77 -10.04
C LEU A 98 5.80 -6.81 -9.22
N ALA A 99 6.46 -6.40 -8.14
CA ALA A 99 7.15 -7.32 -7.23
C ALA A 99 6.16 -8.23 -6.50
N ASP A 100 5.06 -7.66 -5.99
CA ASP A 100 3.99 -8.39 -5.31
C ASP A 100 3.33 -9.40 -6.27
N GLU A 101 3.04 -9.02 -7.52
CA GLU A 101 2.52 -9.92 -8.56
C GLU A 101 3.48 -11.08 -8.84
N ARG A 102 4.78 -10.82 -8.99
CA ARG A 102 5.78 -11.87 -9.21
C ARG A 102 5.85 -12.84 -8.03
N GLN A 103 5.74 -12.33 -6.79
CA GLN A 103 5.72 -13.17 -5.60
C GLN A 103 4.47 -14.05 -5.56
N MET A 104 3.30 -13.51 -5.89
CA MET A 104 2.07 -14.30 -6.01
C MET A 104 2.18 -15.36 -7.09
N THR A 105 2.72 -15.02 -8.27
CA THR A 105 2.95 -16.00 -9.35
C THR A 105 3.91 -17.10 -8.91
N ALA A 106 5.01 -16.76 -8.22
CA ALA A 106 5.96 -17.73 -7.71
C ALA A 106 5.34 -18.66 -6.65
N ALA A 107 4.50 -18.13 -5.76
CA ALA A 107 3.76 -18.92 -4.78
C ALA A 107 2.78 -19.89 -5.46
N MET A 108 1.99 -19.40 -6.43
CA MET A 108 1.07 -20.25 -7.20
C MET A 108 1.77 -21.26 -8.10
N ALA A 109 3.01 -21.00 -8.53
CA ALA A 109 3.81 -21.98 -9.28
C ALA A 109 4.29 -23.14 -8.40
N GLN A 110 4.43 -22.94 -7.08
CA GLN A 110 4.75 -24.00 -6.13
C GLN A 110 3.51 -24.87 -5.82
N ASP A 111 2.34 -24.25 -5.78
CA ASP A 111 1.06 -24.92 -5.62
C ASP A 111 0.50 -25.32 -6.99
N ALA A 112 0.99 -26.42 -7.57
CA ALA A 112 0.60 -26.89 -8.90
C ALA A 112 -0.94 -26.89 -9.06
N PHE A 113 -1.43 -25.92 -9.83
CA PHE A 113 -2.86 -25.74 -10.04
C PHE A 113 -3.38 -26.84 -10.96
N ASP A 114 -4.16 -27.77 -10.42
CA ASP A 114 -4.83 -28.81 -11.20
C ASP A 114 -6.07 -28.21 -11.90
N PHE A 115 -5.92 -27.88 -13.19
CA PHE A 115 -7.02 -27.40 -14.03
C PHE A 115 -8.07 -28.49 -14.35
N GLY A 116 -7.86 -29.75 -13.92
CA GLY A 116 -8.80 -30.84 -14.12
C GLY A 116 -9.15 -31.07 -15.60
N PRO A 117 -10.42 -31.32 -15.96
CA PRO A 117 -10.85 -31.52 -17.36
C PRO A 117 -10.62 -30.34 -18.29
N TRP A 118 -10.41 -29.13 -17.74
CA TRP A 118 -10.03 -27.94 -18.50
C TRP A 118 -8.54 -27.92 -18.86
N GLY A 119 -7.79 -28.94 -18.42
CA GLY A 119 -6.38 -29.23 -18.67
C GLY A 119 -6.09 -30.34 -19.71
N GLY A 120 -6.97 -30.60 -20.71
CA GLY A 120 -6.67 -31.35 -21.97
C GLY A 120 -6.26 -30.57 -23.29
N PRO A 121 -5.31 -31.09 -24.10
CA PRO A 121 -4.38 -30.50 -25.10
C PRO A 121 -4.49 -29.06 -25.73
N GLY A 122 -5.38 -28.16 -25.29
CA GLY A 122 -5.67 -26.87 -25.93
C GLY A 122 -5.29 -25.60 -25.17
N PHE A 123 -4.74 -25.69 -23.95
CA PHE A 123 -4.28 -24.55 -23.12
C PHE A 123 -2.75 -24.52 -22.97
N MET A 124 -2.03 -25.21 -23.84
CA MET A 124 -0.60 -24.98 -24.00
C MET A 124 -0.44 -23.68 -24.81
N PHE A 125 -0.24 -22.55 -24.12
CA PHE A 125 0.34 -21.34 -24.72
C PHE A 125 1.86 -21.44 -24.76
#